data_AF-A0AAN6DB13-F1
#
_entry.id   AF-A0AAN6DB13-F1
#
_cell.length_a   1.000
_cell.length_b   1.000
_cell.length_c   1.000
_cell.angle_alpha   90.00
_cell.angle_beta   90.00
_cell.angle_gamma   90.00
#
_symmetry.space_group_name_H-M   'P 1'
#
loop_
_entity.id
_entity.type
_entity.pdbx_description
1 polymer ?
#
loop_
_entity_poly.entity_id
_entity_poly.type
_entity_poly.pdbx_seq_one_letter_code
_entity_poly.pdbx_strand_id
1 'polypeptide(L)'
;MQVDPNEDTEWNDILRAHGIIPQKEKDPTEQLEEALAEAVQKQHENRLENKTLDELDELEDDEDEEFLQQYKQKRIAEMNRLAARAKYGSVYPITKPEYKQQVTDALRPGCPT
;
A
#
# COMPACT_ATOMS: atom_id res chain seq x y z
N MET A 1 32.03 38.12 18.75
CA MET A 1 30.87 37.30 19.15
C MET A 1 30.32 36.72 17.86
N GLN A 2 30.64 35.46 17.54
CA GLN A 2 30.00 34.75 16.44
C GLN A 2 28.61 34.34 16.93
N VAL A 3 27.56 34.76 16.24
CA VAL A 3 26.21 34.24 16.46
C VAL A 3 26.15 32.86 15.80
N ASP A 4 25.73 31.84 16.56
CA ASP A 4 25.49 30.51 15.99
C ASP A 4 24.16 30.56 15.23
N PRO A 5 24.13 30.34 13.90
CA PRO A 5 22.91 30.38 13.11
C PRO A 5 21.87 29.30 13.44
N ASN A 6 22.26 28.29 14.23
CA ASN A 6 21.43 27.13 14.60
C ASN A 6 20.89 27.17 16.04
N GLU A 7 21.24 28.18 16.84
CA GLU A 7 20.65 28.33 18.17
C GLU A 7 19.22 28.89 18.07
N ASP A 8 18.23 28.18 18.62
CA ASP A 8 16.83 28.60 18.61
C ASP A 8 16.52 29.44 19.86
N THR A 9 16.97 30.71 19.85
CA THR A 9 16.66 31.70 20.89
C THR A 9 15.71 32.76 20.35
N GLU A 10 14.93 33.43 21.22
CA GLU A 10 14.00 34.52 20.85
C GLU A 10 14.69 35.62 20.02
N TRP A 11 16.00 35.81 20.20
CA TRP A 11 16.80 36.75 19.41
C TRP A 11 17.08 36.26 17.98
N ASN A 12 17.36 34.97 17.78
CA ASN A 12 17.59 34.41 16.45
C ASN A 12 16.30 34.40 15.61
N ASP A 13 15.12 34.23 16.23
CA ASP A 13 13.83 34.36 15.53
C ASP A 13 13.58 35.78 15.02
N ILE A 14 13.93 36.79 15.83
CA ILE A 14 13.87 38.21 15.41
C ILE A 14 14.85 38.45 14.25
N LEU A 15 16.05 37.86 14.27
CA LEU A 15 17.03 38.00 13.19
C LEU A 15 16.62 37.27 11.90
N ARG A 16 15.92 36.12 12.00
CA ARG A 16 15.29 35.44 10.85
C ARG A 16 14.14 36.28 10.28
N ALA A 17 13.33 36.90 11.13
CA ALA A 17 12.24 37.80 10.70
C ALA A 17 12.76 39.07 10.00
N HIS A 18 13.91 39.60 10.45
CA HIS A 18 14.58 40.75 9.83
C HIS A 18 15.43 40.38 8.59
N GLY A 19 15.52 39.11 8.21
CA GLY A 19 16.25 38.66 7.02
C GLY A 19 17.77 38.68 7.15
N ILE A 20 18.30 38.73 8.37
CA ILE A 20 19.74 38.74 8.67
C ILE A 20 20.29 37.30 8.70
N ILE A 21 19.47 36.33 9.13
CA ILE A 21 19.76 34.89 9.13
C ILE A 21 18.72 34.18 8.23
N PRO A 22 19.10 33.15 7.45
CA PRO A 22 18.15 32.36 6.66
C PRO A 22 17.01 31.77 7.51
N GLN A 23 15.81 31.67 6.92
CA GLN A 23 14.67 31.03 7.56
C GLN A 23 14.95 29.54 7.78
N LYS A 24 14.48 29.01 8.92
CA LYS A 24 14.60 27.59 9.25
C LYS A 24 13.70 26.79 8.30
N GLU A 25 14.17 25.61 7.86
CA GLU A 25 13.34 24.70 7.09
C GLU A 25 12.07 24.37 7.89
N LYS A 26 10.91 24.28 7.22
CA LYS A 26 9.67 23.90 7.88
C LYS A 26 9.87 22.53 8.53
N ASP A 27 9.45 22.45 9.78
CA ASP A 27 9.59 21.24 10.58
C ASP A 27 8.87 20.08 9.87
N PRO A 28 9.54 18.95 9.54
CA PRO A 28 8.93 17.82 8.86
C PRO A 28 7.86 17.11 9.70
N THR A 29 7.67 17.56 10.94
CA THR A 29 6.71 17.03 11.92
C THR A 29 5.28 17.00 11.38
N GLU A 30 4.81 18.02 10.66
CA GLU A 30 3.43 18.03 10.11
C GLU A 30 3.21 16.89 9.09
N GLN A 31 4.20 16.63 8.21
CA GLN A 31 4.13 15.54 7.23
C GLN A 31 4.23 14.17 7.91
N LEU A 32 4.99 14.08 9.00
CA LEU A 32 5.14 12.86 9.77
C LEU A 32 3.86 12.50 10.53
N GLU A 33 3.17 13.50 11.08
CA GLU A 33 1.87 13.34 11.74
C GLU A 33 0.80 12.85 10.77
N GLU A 34 0.75 13.44 9.57
CA GLU A 34 -0.18 13.01 8.52
C GLU A 34 0.11 11.57 8.06
N ALA A 35 1.38 11.24 7.82
CA ALA A 35 1.77 9.88 7.44
C ALA A 35 1.44 8.85 8.53
N LEU A 36 1.58 9.22 9.81
CA LEU A 36 1.22 8.35 10.93
C LEU A 36 -0.30 8.12 10.98
N ALA A 37 -1.10 9.17 10.80
CA ALA A 37 -2.55 9.06 10.75
C ALA A 37 -3.01 8.14 9.60
N GLU A 38 -2.42 8.28 8.42
CA GLU A 38 -2.71 7.39 7.28
C GLU A 38 -2.32 5.93 7.59
N ALA A 39 -1.17 5.71 8.25
CA ALA A 39 -0.74 4.38 8.63
C ALA A 39 -1.71 3.71 9.61
N VAL A 40 -2.22 4.45 10.59
CA VAL A 40 -3.23 3.97 11.55
C VAL A 40 -4.53 3.61 10.84
N GLN A 41 -5.01 4.49 9.94
CA GLN A 41 -6.21 4.24 9.15
C GLN A 41 -6.07 2.96 8.31
N LYS A 42 -4.93 2.82 7.62
CA LYS A 42 -4.66 1.64 6.78
C LYS A 42 -4.54 0.37 7.60
N GLN A 43 -3.95 0.44 8.80
CA GLN A 43 -3.89 -0.68 9.73
C GLN A 43 -5.31 -1.11 10.15
N HIS A 44 -6.18 -0.15 10.44
CA HIS A 44 -7.59 -0.42 10.74
C HIS A 44 -8.33 -1.04 9.55
N GLU A 45 -8.11 -0.57 8.33
CA GLU A 45 -8.74 -1.16 7.13
C GLU A 45 -8.26 -2.59 6.81
N ASN A 46 -7.01 -2.92 7.14
CA ASN A 46 -6.39 -4.22 6.84
C ASN A 46 -6.33 -5.17 8.05
N ARG A 47 -6.98 -4.81 9.15
CA ARG A 47 -6.93 -5.55 10.42
C ARG A 47 -7.40 -7.01 10.32
N LEU A 48 -8.21 -7.35 9.31
CA LEU A 48 -8.68 -8.72 9.03
C LEU A 48 -7.80 -9.51 8.02
N GLU A 49 -6.87 -8.87 7.31
CA GLU A 49 -6.21 -9.49 6.14
C GLU A 49 -5.12 -10.52 6.50
N ASN A 50 -4.55 -10.44 7.71
CA ASN A 50 -3.42 -11.30 8.15
C ASN A 50 -3.73 -12.16 9.38
N LYS A 51 -5.02 -12.36 9.68
CA LYS A 51 -5.46 -13.16 10.83
C LYS A 51 -5.72 -14.62 10.44
N THR A 52 -5.51 -15.51 11.39
CA THR A 52 -5.93 -16.91 11.29
C THR A 52 -7.45 -17.03 11.46
N LEU A 53 -8.02 -18.20 11.16
CA LEU A 53 -9.46 -18.45 11.30
C LEU A 53 -9.93 -18.31 12.75
N ASP A 54 -9.12 -18.77 13.70
CA ASP A 54 -9.40 -18.71 15.14
C ASP A 54 -9.43 -17.26 15.64
N GLU A 55 -8.42 -16.47 15.28
CA GLU A 55 -8.34 -15.03 15.62
C GLU A 55 -9.42 -14.17 14.94
N LEU A 56 -10.04 -14.67 13.88
CA LEU A 56 -11.14 -14.00 13.19
C LEU A 56 -12.47 -14.29 13.87
N ASP A 57 -12.65 -15.52 14.35
CA ASP A 57 -13.82 -15.97 15.13
C ASP A 57 -13.93 -15.16 16.43
N GLU A 58 -12.80 -14.95 17.12
CA GLU A 58 -12.74 -14.11 18.32
C GLU A 58 -13.14 -12.65 18.09
N LEU A 59 -13.03 -12.14 16.85
CA LEU A 59 -13.34 -10.75 16.49
C LEU A 59 -14.69 -10.58 15.79
N GLU A 60 -15.44 -11.66 15.60
CA GLU A 60 -16.78 -11.60 14.99
C GLU A 60 -17.75 -10.83 15.90
N ASP A 61 -17.66 -11.03 17.21
CA ASP A 61 -18.55 -10.39 18.21
C ASP A 61 -18.19 -8.91 18.48
N ASP A 62 -16.93 -8.52 18.26
CA ASP A 62 -16.43 -7.18 18.56
C ASP A 62 -16.67 -6.18 17.42
N GLU A 63 -17.07 -6.67 16.24
CA GLU A 63 -17.09 -5.87 15.01
C GLU A 63 -18.48 -5.46 14.52
N ASP A 64 -18.54 -4.25 13.97
CA ASP A 64 -19.76 -3.73 13.38
C ASP A 64 -20.17 -4.56 12.15
N GLU A 65 -21.45 -4.95 12.10
CA GLU A 65 -22.02 -5.69 10.97
C GLU A 65 -21.77 -4.98 9.62
N GLU A 66 -21.78 -3.65 9.62
CA GLU A 66 -21.52 -2.84 8.42
C GLU A 66 -20.08 -3.05 7.89
N PHE A 67 -19.08 -3.07 8.77
CA PHE A 67 -17.69 -3.30 8.40
C PHE A 67 -17.51 -4.71 7.82
N LEU A 68 -18.10 -5.72 8.45
CA LEU A 68 -17.98 -7.10 8.00
C LEU A 68 -18.62 -7.32 6.62
N GLN A 69 -19.77 -6.68 6.34
CA GLN A 69 -20.38 -6.72 5.00
C GLN A 69 -19.50 -6.03 3.95
N GLN A 70 -18.94 -4.86 4.26
CA GLN A 70 -18.03 -4.16 3.34
C GLN A 70 -16.78 -5.00 3.04
N TYR A 71 -16.16 -5.60 4.07
CA TYR A 71 -15.00 -6.46 3.92
C TYR A 71 -15.30 -7.70 3.07
N LYS A 72 -16.45 -8.34 3.32
CA LYS A 72 -16.92 -9.47 2.51
C LYS A 72 -17.07 -9.10 1.04
N GLN A 73 -17.70 -7.95 0.75
CA GLN A 73 -17.86 -7.45 -0.61
C GLN A 73 -16.50 -7.15 -1.28
N LYS A 74 -15.56 -6.51 -0.56
CA LYS A 74 -14.19 -6.25 -1.02
C LYS A 74 -13.48 -7.54 -1.44
N ARG A 75 -13.51 -8.57 -0.59
CA ARG A 75 -12.86 -9.87 -0.85
C ARG A 75 -13.49 -10.62 -2.02
N ILE A 76 -14.83 -10.62 -2.12
CA ILE A 76 -15.52 -11.22 -3.27
C ILE A 76 -15.14 -10.49 -4.58
N ALA A 77 -15.09 -9.16 -4.56
CA ALA A 77 -14.67 -8.39 -5.72
C ALA A 77 -13.22 -8.69 -6.15
N GLU A 78 -12.31 -8.86 -5.21
CA GLU A 78 -10.93 -9.27 -5.48
C GLU A 78 -10.86 -10.66 -6.11
N MET A 79 -11.56 -11.65 -5.53
CA MET A 79 -11.64 -13.00 -6.09
C MET A 79 -12.22 -12.99 -7.50
N ASN A 80 -13.28 -12.21 -7.73
CA ASN A 80 -13.89 -12.05 -9.05
C ASN A 80 -12.90 -11.41 -10.04
N ARG A 81 -12.10 -10.43 -9.62
CA ARG A 81 -11.07 -9.81 -10.46
C ARG A 81 -9.97 -10.80 -10.83
N LEU A 82 -9.54 -11.63 -9.89
CA LEU A 82 -8.56 -12.69 -10.13
C LEU A 82 -9.13 -13.78 -11.05
N ALA A 83 -10.38 -14.19 -10.83
CA ALA A 83 -11.07 -15.16 -11.67
C ALA A 83 -11.31 -14.62 -13.09
N ALA A 84 -11.68 -13.35 -13.24
CA ALA A 84 -11.80 -12.70 -14.56
C ALA A 84 -10.45 -12.59 -15.29
N ARG A 85 -9.34 -12.52 -14.55
CA ARG A 85 -7.99 -12.57 -15.11
C ARG A 85 -7.53 -13.99 -15.47
N ALA A 86 -8.33 -15.03 -15.21
CA ALA A 86 -7.98 -16.40 -15.57
C ALA A 86 -7.78 -16.50 -17.09
N LYS A 87 -6.52 -16.69 -17.50
CA LYS A 87 -6.09 -16.77 -18.90
C LYS A 87 -6.64 -18.01 -19.63
N TYR A 88 -7.08 -19.01 -18.87
CA TYR A 88 -7.50 -20.30 -19.37
C TYR A 88 -8.88 -20.66 -18.78
N GLY A 89 -9.74 -21.27 -19.60
CA GLY A 89 -11.10 -21.64 -19.17
C GLY A 89 -11.86 -22.53 -20.16
N SER A 90 -11.22 -22.96 -21.24
CA SER A 90 -11.80 -23.84 -22.25
C SER A 90 -10.72 -24.77 -22.79
N VAL A 91 -11.13 -25.97 -23.20
CA VAL A 91 -10.24 -27.00 -23.74
C VAL A 91 -10.39 -27.00 -25.27
N TYR A 92 -9.27 -26.91 -25.97
CA TYR A 92 -9.23 -26.98 -27.42
C TYR A 92 -8.25 -28.07 -27.87
N PRO A 93 -8.54 -28.79 -28.97
CA PRO A 93 -7.58 -29.70 -29.56
C PRO A 93 -6.41 -28.90 -30.15
N ILE A 94 -5.19 -29.39 -29.94
CA ILE A 94 -3.96 -28.80 -30.49
C ILE A 94 -3.27 -29.80 -31.40
N THR A 95 -2.65 -29.32 -32.48
CA THR A 95 -1.87 -30.18 -33.38
C THR A 95 -0.43 -30.36 -32.88
N LYS A 96 0.27 -31.38 -33.38
CA LYS A 96 1.67 -31.67 -33.02
C LYS A 96 2.63 -30.46 -33.16
N PRO A 97 2.61 -29.64 -34.23
CA PRO A 97 3.47 -28.47 -34.32
C PRO A 97 3.10 -27.36 -33.30
N GLU A 98 1.82 -27.18 -33.01
CA GLU A 98 1.34 -26.17 -32.05
C GLU A 98 1.73 -26.49 -30.60
N TYR A 99 1.84 -27.78 -30.24
CA TYR A 99 2.27 -28.22 -28.91
C TYR A 99 3.61 -27.59 -28.50
N LYS A 100 4.60 -27.56 -29.39
CA LYS A 100 5.92 -26.99 -29.09
C LYS A 100 5.81 -25.51 -28.73
N GLN A 101 5.02 -24.75 -29.49
CA GLN A 101 4.85 -23.32 -29.24
C GLN A 101 4.07 -23.04 -27.95
N GLN A 102 2.96 -23.74 -27.74
CA GLN A 102 2.02 -23.46 -26.64
C GLN A 102 2.41 -24.09 -25.30
N VAL A 103 3.21 -25.16 -25.30
CA VAL A 103 3.61 -25.89 -24.07
C VAL A 103 5.10 -25.74 -23.81
N THR A 104 5.94 -26.01 -24.81
CA THR A 104 7.41 -26.02 -24.61
C THR A 104 8.00 -24.61 -24.59
N ASP A 105 7.54 -23.72 -25.47
CA ASP A 105 8.12 -22.38 -25.64
C ASP A 105 7.33 -21.29 -24.88
N ALA A 106 6.07 -21.55 -24.48
CA ALA A 106 5.23 -20.60 -23.74
C ALA A 106 5.78 -20.20 -22.35
N LEU A 107 6.67 -21.01 -21.76
CA LEU A 107 7.29 -20.72 -20.47
C LEU A 107 8.60 -19.93 -20.59
N ARG A 108 9.08 -19.65 -21.81
CA ARG A 108 10.35 -18.96 -22.06
C ARG A 108 10.08 -17.50 -22.46
N PRO A 109 10.08 -16.55 -21.51
CA PRO A 109 9.88 -15.14 -21.84
C PRO A 109 11.06 -14.65 -22.69
N GLY A 110 10.82 -14.33 -23.97
CA GLY A 110 11.74 -13.54 -24.79
C GLY A 110 12.70 -14.28 -25.73
N CYS A 111 12.31 -15.39 -26.37
CA CYS A 111 13.12 -15.93 -27.47
C CYS A 111 12.70 -15.29 -28.81
N PRO A 112 13.50 -14.39 -29.43
CA PRO A 112 13.21 -13.93 -30.78
C PRO A 112 13.43 -15.08 -31.76
N THR A 113 12.42 -15.33 -32.60
CA THR A 113 12.49 -16.24 -33.76
C THR A 113 13.33 -15.66 -34.87
#